data_AF-A0AAD5SRD5-F1
#
_entry.id   AF-A0AAD5SRD5-F1
#
_cell.length_a   1.000
_cell.length_b   1.000
_cell.length_c   1.000
_cell.angle_alpha   90.00
_cell.angle_beta   90.00
_cell.angle_gamma   90.00
#
_symmetry.space_group_name_H-M   'P 1'
#
loop_
_entity.id
_entity.type
_entity.pdbx_description
1 polymer ?
#
loop_
_entity_poly.entity_id
_entity_poly.type
_entity_poly.pdbx_seq_one_letter_code
_entity_poly.pdbx_strand_id
1 'polypeptide(L)'
;MIAGDKKTGVIDAAAVFVDKQQELGTGGYGKVYKGTYGGHDVAIKTVVATRDTFKKLLQHEAKLWKKLVHPGIVTLFGVFTDGSNIQYLVMERMKTSLEDEIYPAGGKPPPTLQRRIRWMVQIAGAFVYLHNLEPPVIHADLKPNNILIDYNDRAKLTDFGIARTSNPSINATSVPEHGSAAFSPPESFAANYKATPAHDVYCFAMTMFEVFFLEQPFVNQYRKALPFLIPQGARPSFPSTFENNLLISTAIRKLIECCWHQDPTARPKFSEIADIFNSWLNDLNFKQFFVAESQIPALTHQKFSTESWVSSNSSASFISHLVTTSEVVTISPATITSKIIPSSDKTAAMNSDQFYFLGLKHFNGNGVSQDYKLAEEWYLKAANLGHVFAQYNLGLMYKNGTGVEKNEKLAVEWYSKAADQGNAGAKKRLAALQSKNKYFL
;
A
#
# COMPACT_ATOMS: atom_id res chain seq x y z
N MET A 1 -21.32 33.27 4.94
CA MET A 1 -22.16 32.05 4.97
C MET A 1 -22.99 32.01 3.70
N ILE A 2 -22.85 30.99 2.87
CA ILE A 2 -23.62 30.89 1.61
C ILE A 2 -24.94 30.17 1.90
N ALA A 3 -26.05 30.78 1.48
CA ALA A 3 -27.40 30.26 1.72
C ALA A 3 -27.77 29.22 0.65
N GLY A 4 -27.56 27.94 0.97
CA GLY A 4 -28.21 26.82 0.28
C GLY A 4 -29.15 26.09 1.26
N ASP A 5 -30.19 25.43 0.75
CA ASP A 5 -31.07 24.63 1.59
C ASP A 5 -30.28 23.47 2.23
N LYS A 6 -30.07 23.58 3.54
CA LYS A 6 -29.24 22.66 4.33
C LYS A 6 -29.80 21.22 4.34
N LYS A 7 -31.08 21.00 3.97
CA LYS A 7 -31.72 19.68 4.04
C LYS A 7 -31.59 18.86 2.75
N THR A 8 -31.56 19.50 1.58
CA THR A 8 -31.67 18.80 0.29
C THR A 8 -30.34 18.59 -0.43
N GLY A 9 -29.33 19.41 -0.10
CA GLY A 9 -28.05 19.44 -0.83
C GLY A 9 -28.11 20.16 -2.17
N VAL A 10 -29.32 20.53 -2.62
CA VAL A 10 -29.54 21.32 -3.83
C VAL A 10 -29.10 22.77 -3.58
N ILE A 11 -28.52 23.38 -4.61
CA ILE A 11 -28.17 24.81 -4.64
C ILE A 11 -28.82 25.47 -5.85
N ASP A 12 -29.02 26.78 -5.78
CA ASP A 12 -29.55 27.55 -6.90
C ASP A 12 -28.56 27.56 -8.06
N ALA A 13 -29.04 27.17 -9.26
CA ALA A 13 -28.26 27.19 -10.49
C ALA A 13 -27.82 28.62 -10.87
N ALA A 14 -28.63 29.64 -10.55
CA ALA A 14 -28.29 31.04 -10.82
C ALA A 14 -27.11 31.56 -9.97
N ALA A 15 -26.76 30.86 -8.88
CA ALA A 15 -25.62 31.19 -8.04
C ALA A 15 -24.29 30.56 -8.52
N VAL A 16 -24.32 29.74 -9.60
CA VAL A 16 -23.17 29.00 -10.12
C VAL A 16 -22.86 29.42 -11.55
N PHE A 17 -21.62 29.82 -11.82
CA PHE A 17 -21.11 29.98 -13.19
C PHE A 17 -20.34 28.72 -13.62
N VAL A 18 -20.61 28.21 -14.82
CA VAL A 18 -19.91 27.06 -15.42
C VAL A 18 -19.16 27.50 -16.66
N ASP A 19 -17.83 27.48 -16.62
CA ASP A 19 -17.01 27.74 -17.80
C ASP A 19 -16.89 26.47 -18.65
N LYS A 20 -17.81 26.33 -19.61
CA LYS A 20 -17.82 25.20 -20.56
C LYS A 20 -16.65 25.21 -21.55
N GLN A 21 -15.84 26.27 -21.61
CA GLN A 21 -14.62 26.32 -22.43
C GLN A 21 -13.39 25.81 -21.65
N GLN A 22 -13.40 25.90 -20.32
CA GLN A 22 -12.35 25.39 -19.44
C GLN A 22 -12.70 24.00 -18.89
N GLU A 23 -12.54 22.98 -19.72
CA GLU A 23 -12.56 21.58 -19.27
C GLU A 23 -11.29 21.28 -18.45
N LEU A 24 -11.49 20.68 -17.29
CA LEU A 24 -10.45 20.30 -16.32
C LEU A 24 -10.05 18.82 -16.42
N GLY A 25 -10.90 18.02 -17.06
CA GLY A 25 -10.74 16.59 -17.23
C GLY A 25 -12.08 15.91 -17.52
N THR A 26 -12.03 14.64 -17.90
CA THR A 26 -13.20 13.77 -18.08
C THR A 26 -13.07 12.58 -17.13
N GLY A 27 -14.06 12.36 -16.27
CA GLY A 27 -14.17 11.17 -15.41
C GLY A 27 -15.22 10.19 -15.93
N GLY A 28 -15.31 8.99 -15.34
CA GLY A 28 -16.19 7.91 -15.81
C GLY A 28 -17.68 8.24 -15.91
N TYR A 29 -18.15 9.31 -15.25
CA TYR A 29 -19.55 9.74 -15.26
C TYR A 29 -19.82 11.03 -16.05
N GLY A 30 -18.77 11.69 -16.58
CA GLY A 30 -18.91 12.92 -17.36
C GLY A 30 -17.73 13.89 -17.21
N LYS A 31 -17.90 15.08 -17.79
CA LYS A 31 -16.86 16.12 -17.88
C LYS A 31 -16.80 16.99 -16.63
N VAL A 32 -15.61 17.41 -16.25
CA VAL A 32 -15.35 18.34 -15.15
C VAL A 32 -14.92 19.69 -15.73
N TYR A 33 -15.58 20.76 -15.32
CA TYR A 33 -15.35 22.13 -15.80
C TYR A 33 -14.89 23.04 -14.68
N LYS A 34 -14.17 24.12 -15.03
CA LYS A 34 -13.98 25.24 -14.10
C LYS A 34 -15.33 25.95 -13.91
N GLY A 35 -15.55 26.47 -12.71
CA GLY A 35 -16.66 27.39 -12.47
C GLY A 35 -16.39 28.31 -11.29
N THR A 36 -17.37 29.13 -10.95
CA THR A 36 -17.38 29.91 -9.71
C THR A 36 -18.69 29.73 -8.96
N TYR A 37 -18.61 29.72 -7.62
CA TYR A 37 -19.77 29.65 -6.73
C TYR A 37 -19.52 30.51 -5.51
N GLY A 38 -20.44 31.43 -5.20
CA GLY A 38 -20.32 32.34 -4.05
C GLY A 38 -19.05 33.21 -4.04
N GLY A 39 -18.47 33.50 -5.21
CA GLY A 39 -17.21 34.26 -5.34
C GLY A 39 -15.93 33.44 -5.27
N HIS A 40 -16.02 32.10 -5.17
CA HIS A 40 -14.86 31.20 -5.12
C HIS A 40 -14.75 30.33 -6.37
N ASP A 41 -13.51 30.01 -6.79
CA ASP A 41 -13.22 29.03 -7.83
C ASP A 41 -13.64 27.62 -7.39
N VAL A 42 -14.37 26.91 -8.25
CA VAL A 42 -14.89 25.56 -7.99
C VAL A 42 -14.63 24.61 -9.16
N ALA A 43 -14.69 23.31 -8.89
CA ALA A 43 -14.77 22.26 -9.92
C ALA A 43 -16.23 21.83 -10.08
N ILE A 44 -16.70 21.70 -11.33
CA ILE A 44 -18.09 21.37 -11.63
C ILE A 44 -18.12 20.11 -12.50
N LYS A 45 -18.49 18.98 -11.89
CA LYS A 45 -18.61 17.69 -12.57
C LYS A 45 -20.03 17.52 -13.10
N THR A 46 -20.14 17.25 -14.40
CA THR A 46 -21.40 16.89 -15.05
C THR A 46 -21.64 15.39 -14.95
N VAL A 47 -22.88 14.99 -14.70
CA VAL A 47 -23.32 13.59 -14.70
C VAL A 47 -24.58 13.47 -15.53
N VAL A 48 -24.54 12.66 -16.58
CA VAL A 48 -25.69 12.41 -17.46
C VAL A 48 -26.58 11.34 -16.84
N ALA A 49 -27.71 11.76 -16.28
CA ALA A 49 -28.63 10.90 -15.54
C ALA A 49 -29.92 10.67 -16.34
N THR A 50 -29.89 9.74 -17.30
CA THR A 50 -31.04 9.45 -18.20
C THR A 50 -32.19 8.68 -17.54
N ARG A 51 -31.96 7.99 -16.41
CA ARG A 51 -32.96 7.19 -15.69
C ARG A 51 -33.31 7.84 -14.35
N ASP A 52 -34.59 7.95 -14.02
CA ASP A 52 -35.02 8.58 -12.77
C ASP A 52 -34.59 7.83 -11.51
N THR A 53 -34.40 6.50 -11.59
CA THR A 53 -33.78 5.72 -10.52
C THR A 53 -32.35 6.17 -10.22
N PHE A 54 -31.56 6.40 -11.27
CA PHE A 54 -30.20 6.91 -11.16
C PHE A 54 -30.17 8.38 -10.69
N LYS A 55 -31.12 9.22 -11.17
CA LYS A 55 -31.27 10.60 -10.68
C LYS A 55 -31.50 10.65 -9.15
N LYS A 56 -32.42 9.83 -8.64
CA LYS A 56 -32.73 9.73 -7.20
C LYS A 56 -31.56 9.23 -6.38
N LEU A 57 -30.81 8.27 -6.93
CA LEU A 57 -29.63 7.67 -6.30
C LEU A 57 -28.49 8.70 -6.14
N LEU A 58 -28.18 9.45 -7.21
CA LEU A 58 -27.19 10.54 -7.18
C LEU A 58 -27.58 11.67 -6.21
N GLN A 59 -28.88 12.00 -6.11
CA GLN A 59 -29.38 12.95 -5.11
C GLN A 59 -29.25 12.42 -3.67
N HIS A 60 -29.35 11.12 -3.44
CA HIS A 60 -29.14 10.51 -2.14
C HIS A 60 -27.66 10.54 -1.74
N GLU A 61 -26.77 10.16 -2.68
CA GLU A 61 -25.32 10.25 -2.52
C GLU A 61 -24.85 11.68 -2.23
N ALA A 62 -25.31 12.68 -2.99
CA ALA A 62 -24.99 14.08 -2.77
C ALA A 62 -25.41 14.58 -1.37
N LYS A 63 -26.55 14.10 -0.84
CA LYS A 63 -27.01 14.39 0.53
C LYS A 63 -26.16 13.73 1.61
N LEU A 64 -25.57 12.57 1.32
CA LEU A 64 -24.61 11.92 2.22
C LEU A 64 -23.27 12.68 2.17
N TRP A 65 -22.72 12.86 0.98
CA TRP A 65 -21.42 13.51 0.77
C TRP A 65 -21.39 14.93 1.36
N LYS A 66 -22.44 15.73 1.19
CA LYS A 66 -22.53 17.09 1.80
C LYS A 66 -22.49 17.09 3.35
N LYS A 67 -22.75 15.95 4.01
CA LYS A 67 -22.60 15.80 5.47
C LYS A 67 -21.20 15.37 5.90
N LEU A 68 -20.38 14.87 4.97
CA LEU A 68 -19.01 14.45 5.25
C LEU A 68 -18.12 15.69 5.35
N VAL A 69 -17.52 15.90 6.52
CA VAL A 69 -16.65 17.05 6.80
C VAL A 69 -15.34 16.53 7.39
N HIS A 70 -14.35 16.36 6.52
CA HIS A 70 -13.03 15.84 6.88
C HIS A 70 -11.96 16.42 5.92
N PRO A 71 -10.76 16.82 6.39
CA PRO A 71 -9.73 17.41 5.53
C PRO A 71 -9.22 16.49 4.42
N GLY A 72 -9.33 15.17 4.59
CA GLY A 72 -9.04 14.15 3.57
C GLY A 72 -10.22 13.77 2.66
N ILE A 73 -11.29 14.59 2.61
CA ILE A 73 -12.46 14.41 1.74
C ILE A 73 -12.65 15.68 0.92
N VAL A 74 -12.90 15.53 -0.38
CA VAL A 74 -13.24 16.64 -1.28
C VAL A 74 -14.60 17.21 -0.86
N THR A 75 -14.67 18.51 -0.64
CA THR A 75 -15.87 19.21 -0.20
C THR A 75 -16.89 19.34 -1.34
N LEU A 76 -18.09 18.78 -1.16
CA LEU A 76 -19.25 19.01 -2.02
C LEU A 76 -20.07 20.20 -1.51
N PHE A 77 -20.05 21.33 -2.22
CA PHE A 77 -20.85 22.50 -1.86
C PHE A 77 -22.34 22.27 -2.14
N GLY A 78 -22.66 21.54 -3.21
CA GLY A 78 -24.02 21.11 -3.51
C GLY A 78 -24.18 20.57 -4.92
N VAL A 79 -25.43 20.30 -5.28
CA VAL A 79 -25.83 19.84 -6.62
C VAL A 79 -26.91 20.73 -7.22
N PHE A 80 -26.95 20.81 -8.54
CA PHE A 80 -28.09 21.40 -9.25
C PHE A 80 -28.35 20.65 -10.57
N THR A 81 -29.44 21.01 -11.23
CA THR A 81 -29.77 20.56 -12.59
C THR A 81 -30.11 21.78 -13.43
N ASP A 82 -29.84 21.70 -14.74
CA ASP A 82 -30.22 22.71 -15.73
C ASP A 82 -31.67 22.51 -16.24
N GLY A 83 -32.44 21.61 -15.63
CA GLY A 83 -33.77 21.22 -16.07
C GLY A 83 -33.77 20.12 -17.14
N SER A 84 -32.60 19.66 -17.59
CA SER A 84 -32.45 18.53 -18.51
C SER A 84 -32.18 17.21 -17.75
N ASN A 85 -31.60 16.22 -18.44
CA ASN A 85 -31.11 14.99 -17.81
C ASN A 85 -29.69 15.13 -17.22
N ILE A 86 -29.12 16.35 -17.17
CA ILE A 86 -27.79 16.59 -16.59
C ILE A 86 -27.94 17.04 -15.12
N GLN A 87 -27.14 16.41 -14.25
CA GLN A 87 -26.87 16.90 -12.90
C GLN A 87 -25.45 17.45 -12.81
N TYR A 88 -25.29 18.49 -12.00
CA TYR A 88 -24.04 19.21 -11.79
C TYR A 88 -23.63 19.09 -10.33
N LEU A 89 -22.44 18.55 -10.06
CA LEU A 89 -21.84 18.47 -8.74
C LEU A 89 -20.83 19.62 -8.59
N VAL A 90 -21.06 20.52 -7.63
CA VAL A 90 -20.21 21.69 -7.38
C VAL A 90 -19.32 21.42 -6.18
N MET A 91 -18.02 21.31 -6.44
CA MET A 91 -17.00 20.78 -5.53
C MET A 91 -15.86 21.79 -5.33
N GLU A 92 -15.07 21.63 -4.27
CA GLU A 92 -13.83 22.40 -4.11
C GLU A 92 -12.84 22.15 -5.26
N ARG A 93 -12.03 23.18 -5.55
CA ARG A 93 -11.09 23.16 -6.68
C ARG A 93 -9.82 22.39 -6.30
N MET A 94 -9.66 21.19 -6.87
CA MET A 94 -8.47 20.35 -6.71
C MET A 94 -7.43 20.62 -7.80
N LYS A 95 -6.14 20.37 -7.53
CA LYS A 95 -5.04 20.60 -8.48
C LYS A 95 -5.06 19.57 -9.61
N THR A 96 -5.18 18.28 -9.28
CA THR A 96 -5.02 17.14 -10.21
C THR A 96 -5.48 15.82 -9.53
N SER A 97 -5.56 14.72 -10.27
CA SER A 97 -5.77 13.39 -9.68
C SER A 97 -4.45 12.81 -9.12
N LEU A 98 -4.55 11.79 -8.26
CA LEU A 98 -3.37 11.04 -7.83
C LEU A 98 -2.81 10.16 -8.97
N GLU A 99 -3.65 9.70 -9.90
CA GLU A 99 -3.20 8.97 -11.10
C GLU A 99 -2.28 9.83 -11.97
N ASP A 100 -2.68 11.07 -12.25
CA ASP A 100 -1.87 12.05 -12.99
C ASP A 100 -0.57 12.44 -12.27
N GLU A 101 -0.54 12.36 -10.92
CA GLU A 101 0.67 12.64 -10.15
C GLU A 101 1.64 11.45 -10.17
N ILE A 102 1.16 10.20 -10.08
CA ILE A 102 2.03 9.01 -10.16
C ILE A 102 2.46 8.67 -11.60
N TYR A 103 1.66 9.06 -12.60
CA TYR A 103 1.96 8.93 -14.04
C TYR A 103 2.03 10.30 -14.73
N PRO A 104 3.01 11.17 -14.38
CA PRO A 104 2.99 12.56 -14.79
C PRO A 104 3.31 12.76 -16.27
N ALA A 105 2.44 13.48 -16.96
CA ALA A 105 2.61 13.82 -18.36
C ALA A 105 3.86 14.68 -18.62
N GLY A 106 4.43 14.54 -19.83
CA GLY A 106 5.56 15.33 -20.30
C GLY A 106 6.93 14.88 -19.79
N GLY A 107 7.10 13.62 -19.39
CA GLY A 107 8.40 13.05 -19.00
C GLY A 107 8.94 13.57 -17.67
N LYS A 108 8.07 14.14 -16.82
CA LYS A 108 8.43 14.53 -15.45
C LYS A 108 8.77 13.28 -14.62
N PRO A 109 9.66 13.39 -13.62
CA PRO A 109 9.90 12.27 -12.71
C PRO A 109 8.65 11.98 -11.87
N PRO A 110 8.40 10.70 -11.52
CA PRO A 110 7.33 10.34 -10.60
C PRO A 110 7.60 10.88 -9.17
N PRO A 111 6.55 11.00 -8.34
CA PRO A 111 6.65 11.53 -6.98
C PRO A 111 7.50 10.64 -6.09
N THR A 112 8.24 11.27 -5.17
CA THR A 112 9.16 10.58 -4.26
C THR A 112 8.43 9.67 -3.28
N LEU A 113 9.10 8.61 -2.80
CA LEU A 113 8.49 7.65 -1.88
C LEU A 113 7.90 8.33 -0.62
N GLN A 114 8.55 9.38 -0.11
CA GLN A 114 8.01 10.20 0.98
C GLN A 114 6.64 10.81 0.64
N ARG A 115 6.52 11.46 -0.52
CA ARG A 115 5.29 12.10 -0.99
C ARG A 115 4.17 11.06 -1.18
N ARG A 116 4.52 9.90 -1.76
CA ARG A 116 3.63 8.73 -1.93
C ARG A 116 3.09 8.21 -0.58
N ILE A 117 3.96 8.07 0.43
CA ILE A 117 3.55 7.64 1.79
C ILE A 117 2.62 8.67 2.43
N ARG A 118 2.96 9.96 2.38
CA ARG A 118 2.16 11.05 2.98
C ARG A 118 0.71 11.02 2.50
N TRP A 119 0.49 10.82 1.19
CA TRP A 119 -0.85 10.69 0.63
C TRP A 119 -1.59 9.46 1.17
N MET A 120 -0.94 8.30 1.26
CA MET A 120 -1.57 7.09 1.80
C MET A 120 -1.94 7.23 3.29
N VAL A 121 -1.15 7.96 4.10
CA VAL A 121 -1.52 8.29 5.49
C VAL A 121 -2.78 9.16 5.54
N GLN A 122 -2.85 10.20 4.70
CA GLN A 122 -4.00 11.11 4.65
C GLN A 122 -5.30 10.39 4.23
N ILE A 123 -5.20 9.46 3.26
CA ILE A 123 -6.33 8.64 2.81
C ILE A 123 -6.73 7.61 3.86
N ALA A 124 -5.79 6.94 4.54
CA ALA A 124 -6.10 6.05 5.64
C ALA A 124 -6.84 6.79 6.77
N GLY A 125 -6.42 8.02 7.13
CA GLY A 125 -7.12 8.87 8.08
C GLY A 125 -8.54 9.25 7.64
N ALA A 126 -8.76 9.49 6.35
CA ALA A 126 -10.10 9.71 5.81
C ALA A 126 -11.01 8.49 5.94
N PHE A 127 -10.49 7.28 5.75
CA PHE A 127 -11.24 6.05 5.99
C PHE A 127 -11.51 5.78 7.49
N VAL A 128 -10.58 6.12 8.39
CA VAL A 128 -10.86 6.10 9.85
C VAL A 128 -12.06 6.96 10.19
N TYR A 129 -12.20 8.15 9.57
CA TYR A 129 -13.39 8.97 9.73
C TYR A 129 -14.65 8.28 9.15
N LEU A 130 -14.62 7.84 7.89
CA LEU A 130 -15.79 7.26 7.20
C LEU A 130 -16.34 5.99 7.88
N HIS A 131 -15.44 5.11 8.35
CA HIS A 131 -15.80 3.81 8.92
C HIS A 131 -16.25 3.89 10.39
N ASN A 132 -15.97 5.00 11.07
CA ASN A 132 -16.46 5.28 12.43
C ASN A 132 -17.78 6.07 12.45
N LEU A 133 -18.38 6.38 11.29
CA LEU A 133 -19.74 6.93 11.21
C LEU A 133 -20.78 5.85 11.52
N GLU A 134 -21.98 6.26 11.95
CA GLU A 134 -23.10 5.36 12.19
C GLU A 134 -24.28 5.69 11.24
N PRO A 135 -24.63 4.79 10.28
CA PRO A 135 -23.87 3.60 9.87
C PRO A 135 -22.55 3.97 9.13
N PRO A 136 -21.58 3.04 9.06
CA PRO A 136 -20.32 3.26 8.36
C PRO A 136 -20.53 3.61 6.88
N VAL A 137 -19.77 4.60 6.38
CA VAL A 137 -19.79 4.99 4.97
C VAL A 137 -18.71 4.21 4.22
N ILE A 138 -19.13 3.40 3.25
CA ILE A 138 -18.24 2.54 2.45
C ILE A 138 -18.04 3.17 1.08
N HIS A 139 -16.79 3.35 0.65
CA HIS A 139 -16.45 4.03 -0.60
C HIS A 139 -16.63 3.13 -1.84
N ALA A 140 -16.37 1.83 -1.70
CA ALA A 140 -16.58 0.74 -2.66
C ALA A 140 -15.84 0.80 -4.02
N ASP A 141 -15.30 1.94 -4.44
CA ASP A 141 -14.56 2.13 -5.70
C ASP A 141 -13.28 2.94 -5.49
N LEU A 142 -12.45 2.59 -4.50
CA LEU A 142 -11.18 3.29 -4.28
C LEU A 142 -10.11 2.85 -5.29
N LYS A 143 -9.48 3.84 -5.93
CA LYS A 143 -8.37 3.74 -6.89
C LYS A 143 -7.70 5.12 -7.03
N PRO A 144 -6.49 5.25 -7.61
CA PRO A 144 -5.81 6.55 -7.71
C PRO A 144 -6.63 7.67 -8.37
N ASN A 145 -7.42 7.35 -9.41
CA ASN A 145 -8.32 8.33 -10.04
C ASN A 145 -9.41 8.91 -9.12
N ASN A 146 -9.81 8.19 -8.07
CA ASN A 146 -10.79 8.66 -7.08
C ASN A 146 -10.12 9.30 -5.85
N ILE A 147 -8.82 9.59 -5.94
CA ILE A 147 -8.07 10.43 -5.00
C ILE A 147 -7.61 11.68 -5.75
N LEU A 148 -7.93 12.86 -5.24
CA LEU A 148 -7.48 14.13 -5.81
C LEU A 148 -6.45 14.79 -4.90
N ILE A 149 -5.45 15.44 -5.51
CA ILE A 149 -4.43 16.22 -4.81
C ILE A 149 -4.79 17.70 -4.86
N ASP A 150 -4.72 18.41 -3.74
CA ASP A 150 -4.95 19.86 -3.69
C ASP A 150 -3.67 20.69 -3.94
N TYR A 151 -3.82 22.01 -3.96
CA TYR A 151 -2.70 22.94 -4.17
C TYR A 151 -1.67 22.96 -3.03
N ASN A 152 -1.97 22.33 -1.88
CA ASN A 152 -1.07 22.19 -0.73
C ASN A 152 -0.52 20.75 -0.60
N ASP A 153 -0.56 19.97 -1.69
CA ASP A 153 -0.07 18.58 -1.75
C ASP A 153 -0.82 17.58 -0.84
N ARG A 154 -2.08 17.89 -0.48
CA ARG A 154 -2.91 17.00 0.35
C ARG A 154 -3.80 16.12 -0.52
N ALA A 155 -3.77 14.81 -0.26
CA ALA A 155 -4.65 13.83 -0.87
C ALA A 155 -6.04 13.83 -0.22
N LYS A 156 -7.09 13.79 -1.05
CA LYS A 156 -8.48 13.76 -0.63
C LYS A 156 -9.29 12.74 -1.42
N LEU A 157 -10.18 12.03 -0.75
CA LEU A 157 -11.18 11.15 -1.38
C LEU A 157 -12.23 11.96 -2.15
N THR A 158 -12.59 11.49 -3.34
CA THR A 158 -13.69 11.99 -4.18
C THR A 158 -14.47 10.81 -4.73
N ASP A 159 -15.63 11.07 -5.35
CA ASP A 159 -16.38 10.05 -6.10
C ASP A 159 -16.67 8.79 -5.28
N PHE A 160 -17.47 9.00 -4.21
CA PHE A 160 -17.86 8.03 -3.18
C PHE A 160 -18.78 6.90 -3.68
N GLY A 161 -18.40 6.27 -4.80
CA GLY A 161 -18.86 4.98 -5.32
C GLY A 161 -20.37 4.76 -5.29
N ILE A 162 -21.18 5.80 -5.48
CA ILE A 162 -22.64 5.73 -5.38
C ILE A 162 -23.05 5.04 -4.08
N ALA A 163 -22.54 5.58 -2.96
CA ALA A 163 -22.58 5.05 -1.60
C ALA A 163 -23.79 4.14 -1.34
N ARG A 164 -23.53 2.83 -1.33
CA ARG A 164 -24.55 1.76 -1.15
C ARG A 164 -25.03 1.70 0.30
N THR A 165 -25.65 2.77 0.80
CA THR A 165 -26.28 2.83 2.12
C THR A 165 -27.49 1.89 2.16
N SER A 166 -27.25 0.66 2.62
CA SER A 166 -28.18 -0.21 3.36
C SER A 166 -29.60 -0.46 2.82
N ASN A 167 -29.92 -0.09 1.57
CA ASN A 167 -31.24 -0.31 0.99
C ASN A 167 -31.21 -1.47 -0.03
N PRO A 168 -31.75 -2.65 0.29
CA PRO A 168 -31.58 -3.87 -0.53
C PRO A 168 -32.42 -3.91 -1.82
N SER A 169 -33.18 -2.85 -2.13
CA SER A 169 -34.22 -2.83 -3.17
C SER A 169 -33.74 -2.38 -4.56
N ILE A 170 -32.49 -1.93 -4.72
CA ILE A 170 -31.92 -1.58 -6.02
C ILE A 170 -30.88 -2.63 -6.39
N ASN A 171 -31.31 -3.61 -7.20
CA ASN A 171 -30.48 -4.73 -7.64
C ASN A 171 -29.17 -4.27 -8.29
N ALA A 172 -28.05 -4.72 -7.73
CA ALA A 172 -26.73 -4.59 -8.31
C ALA A 172 -26.55 -5.57 -9.48
N THR A 173 -27.19 -5.30 -10.63
CA THR A 173 -27.06 -6.11 -11.86
C THR A 173 -25.88 -5.70 -12.75
N SER A 174 -25.18 -4.61 -12.44
CA SER A 174 -23.92 -4.26 -13.09
C SER A 174 -22.73 -4.88 -12.33
N VAL A 175 -22.17 -5.93 -12.94
CA VAL A 175 -20.78 -6.37 -12.73
C VAL A 175 -19.86 -5.12 -12.77
N PRO A 176 -18.80 -5.02 -11.93
CA PRO A 176 -17.85 -3.92 -12.02
C PRO A 176 -17.38 -3.73 -13.47
N GLU A 177 -17.43 -2.49 -13.99
CA GLU A 177 -16.96 -2.23 -15.35
C GLU A 177 -15.51 -2.71 -15.50
N HIS A 178 -15.19 -3.26 -16.67
CA HIS A 178 -14.03 -4.14 -16.91
C HIS A 178 -12.64 -3.58 -16.52
N GLY A 179 -12.52 -2.29 -16.17
CA GLY A 179 -11.32 -1.67 -15.59
C GLY A 179 -11.26 -1.68 -14.05
N SER A 180 -12.41 -1.66 -13.35
CA SER A 180 -12.47 -1.62 -11.86
C SER A 180 -12.19 -2.98 -11.21
N ALA A 181 -12.31 -4.08 -11.96
CA ALA A 181 -12.11 -5.44 -11.44
C ALA A 181 -10.74 -5.69 -10.77
N ALA A 182 -9.69 -4.97 -11.17
CA ALA A 182 -8.35 -5.07 -10.57
C ALA A 182 -8.30 -4.56 -9.10
N PHE A 183 -9.17 -3.61 -8.75
CA PHE A 183 -9.29 -3.04 -7.40
C PHE A 183 -10.39 -3.72 -6.57
N SER A 184 -11.21 -4.58 -7.18
CA SER A 184 -12.37 -5.19 -6.56
C SER A 184 -11.98 -6.42 -5.71
N PRO A 185 -12.47 -6.55 -4.46
CA PRO A 185 -12.16 -7.70 -3.61
C PRO A 185 -12.85 -8.99 -4.07
N PRO A 186 -12.30 -10.17 -3.74
CA PRO A 186 -12.81 -11.47 -4.20
C PRO A 186 -14.29 -11.70 -3.87
N GLU A 187 -14.75 -11.29 -2.70
CA GLU A 187 -16.15 -11.46 -2.29
C GLU A 187 -17.13 -10.54 -3.07
N SER A 188 -16.65 -9.46 -3.70
CA SER A 188 -17.52 -8.52 -4.44
C SER A 188 -18.05 -9.07 -5.76
N PHE A 189 -17.48 -10.17 -6.26
CA PHE A 189 -17.97 -10.90 -7.43
C PHE A 189 -19.13 -11.85 -7.11
N ALA A 190 -19.48 -12.03 -5.82
CA ALA A 190 -20.64 -12.83 -5.42
C ALA A 190 -21.97 -12.11 -5.71
N ALA A 191 -22.98 -12.87 -6.10
CA ALA A 191 -24.33 -12.34 -6.32
C ALA A 191 -24.89 -11.70 -5.03
N ASN A 192 -25.52 -10.54 -5.16
CA ASN A 192 -26.11 -9.76 -4.06
C ASN A 192 -25.12 -9.28 -2.97
N TYR A 193 -23.81 -9.26 -3.25
CA TYR A 193 -22.82 -8.74 -2.31
C TYR A 193 -23.07 -7.29 -1.90
N LYS A 194 -22.89 -7.00 -0.60
CA LYS A 194 -22.94 -5.67 0.00
C LYS A 194 -21.56 -5.32 0.52
N ALA A 195 -21.02 -4.18 0.09
CA ALA A 195 -19.71 -3.70 0.51
C ALA A 195 -19.67 -3.44 2.02
N THR A 196 -18.53 -3.78 2.63
CA THR A 196 -18.24 -3.64 4.06
C THR A 196 -16.96 -2.79 4.24
N PRO A 197 -16.57 -2.38 5.46
CA PRO A 197 -15.29 -1.73 5.69
C PRO A 197 -14.08 -2.49 5.10
N ALA A 198 -14.12 -3.83 5.12
CA ALA A 198 -13.09 -4.69 4.56
C ALA A 198 -13.01 -4.65 3.02
N HIS A 199 -14.06 -4.17 2.32
CA HIS A 199 -14.02 -3.91 0.88
C HIS A 199 -13.05 -2.77 0.58
N ASP A 200 -13.22 -1.64 1.27
CA ASP A 200 -12.38 -0.45 1.08
C ASP A 200 -10.91 -0.74 1.44
N VAL A 201 -10.65 -1.58 2.45
CA VAL A 201 -9.29 -2.02 2.81
C VAL A 201 -8.60 -2.76 1.67
N TYR A 202 -9.33 -3.61 0.93
CA TYR A 202 -8.78 -4.30 -0.24
C TYR A 202 -8.53 -3.33 -1.40
N CYS A 203 -9.48 -2.42 -1.68
CA CYS A 203 -9.28 -1.39 -2.70
C CYS A 203 -8.08 -0.48 -2.36
N PHE A 204 -7.87 -0.21 -1.07
CA PHE A 204 -6.70 0.51 -0.55
C PHE A 204 -5.40 -0.30 -0.69
N ALA A 205 -5.43 -1.63 -0.57
CA ALA A 205 -4.29 -2.48 -0.88
C ALA A 205 -3.83 -2.34 -2.35
N MET A 206 -4.79 -2.34 -3.28
CA MET A 206 -4.52 -2.18 -4.72
C MET A 206 -4.09 -0.75 -5.07
N THR A 207 -4.68 0.25 -4.41
CA THR A 207 -4.24 1.65 -4.50
C THR A 207 -2.81 1.83 -3.97
N MET A 208 -2.48 1.24 -2.81
CA MET A 208 -1.12 1.24 -2.26
C MET A 208 -0.12 0.52 -3.18
N PHE A 209 -0.51 -0.59 -3.81
CA PHE A 209 0.33 -1.28 -4.79
C PHE A 209 0.69 -0.32 -5.94
N GLU A 210 -0.30 0.28 -6.58
CA GLU A 210 -0.07 1.17 -7.72
C GLU A 210 0.72 2.42 -7.33
N VAL A 211 0.35 3.05 -6.22
CA VAL A 211 1.03 4.26 -5.71
C VAL A 211 2.47 3.95 -5.34
N PHE A 212 2.75 2.90 -4.55
CA PHE A 212 4.11 2.67 -4.10
C PHE A 212 5.02 2.13 -5.19
N PHE A 213 4.55 1.19 -6.02
CA PHE A 213 5.36 0.52 -7.04
C PHE A 213 5.32 1.18 -8.42
N LEU A 214 4.44 2.18 -8.63
CA LEU A 214 4.20 2.86 -9.91
C LEU A 214 3.79 1.91 -11.04
N GLU A 215 3.16 0.77 -10.71
CA GLU A 215 2.72 -0.25 -11.66
C GLU A 215 1.25 -0.61 -11.42
N GLN A 216 0.44 -0.61 -12.48
CA GLN A 216 -0.99 -0.91 -12.37
C GLN A 216 -1.21 -2.33 -11.82
N PRO A 217 -2.16 -2.54 -10.88
CA PRO A 217 -2.46 -3.86 -10.37
C PRO A 217 -2.87 -4.79 -11.51
N PHE A 218 -2.20 -5.95 -11.60
CA PHE A 218 -2.40 -6.94 -12.66
C PHE A 218 -2.10 -6.44 -14.11
N VAL A 219 -1.12 -5.54 -14.31
CA VAL A 219 -0.80 -4.98 -15.65
C VAL A 219 -0.54 -6.03 -16.74
N ASN A 220 0.02 -7.19 -16.37
CA ASN A 220 0.39 -8.27 -17.30
C ASN A 220 -0.68 -9.36 -17.46
N GLN A 221 -1.85 -9.22 -16.81
CA GLN A 221 -2.93 -10.19 -16.86
C GLN A 221 -4.09 -9.70 -17.74
N TYR A 222 -4.75 -10.65 -18.40
CA TYR A 222 -5.94 -10.34 -19.20
C TYR A 222 -7.10 -9.87 -18.31
N ARG A 223 -7.39 -8.56 -18.30
CA ARG A 223 -8.34 -7.91 -17.37
C ARG A 223 -9.71 -8.59 -17.28
N LYS A 224 -10.24 -9.14 -18.38
CA LYS A 224 -11.55 -9.84 -18.36
C LYS A 224 -11.54 -11.17 -17.59
N ALA A 225 -10.38 -11.75 -17.31
CA ALA A 225 -10.24 -12.94 -16.48
C ALA A 225 -10.15 -12.63 -14.97
N LEU A 226 -9.89 -11.38 -14.57
CA LEU A 226 -9.71 -11.01 -13.15
C LEU A 226 -10.91 -11.35 -12.26
N PRO A 227 -12.19 -11.18 -12.68
CA PRO A 227 -13.35 -11.61 -11.88
C PRO A 227 -13.40 -13.12 -11.58
N PHE A 228 -12.67 -13.95 -12.33
CA PHE A 228 -12.55 -15.38 -12.08
C PHE A 228 -11.29 -15.72 -11.27
N LEU A 229 -10.17 -15.05 -11.57
CA LEU A 229 -8.87 -15.31 -10.95
C LEU A 229 -8.75 -14.77 -9.51
N ILE A 230 -9.28 -13.58 -9.23
CA ILE A 230 -9.18 -12.94 -7.91
C ILE A 230 -9.90 -13.77 -6.82
N PRO A 231 -11.13 -14.31 -7.03
CA PRO A 231 -11.76 -15.27 -6.13
C PRO A 231 -10.96 -16.56 -5.87
N GLN A 232 -10.04 -16.94 -6.76
CA GLN A 232 -9.14 -18.09 -6.60
C GLN A 232 -7.81 -17.73 -5.91
N GLY A 233 -7.68 -16.52 -5.36
CA GLY A 233 -6.49 -16.07 -4.66
C GLY A 233 -5.42 -15.41 -5.54
N ALA A 234 -5.69 -15.14 -6.81
CA ALA A 234 -4.75 -14.40 -7.65
C ALA A 234 -4.51 -12.98 -7.09
N ARG A 235 -3.25 -12.55 -7.06
CA ARG A 235 -2.81 -11.21 -6.62
C ARG A 235 -1.77 -10.64 -7.59
N PRO A 236 -1.58 -9.31 -7.64
CA PRO A 236 -0.48 -8.69 -8.38
C PRO A 236 0.88 -9.24 -7.92
N SER A 237 1.78 -9.47 -8.87
CA SER A 237 3.18 -9.77 -8.58
C SER A 237 3.91 -8.46 -8.31
N PHE A 238 4.58 -8.34 -7.16
CA PHE A 238 5.40 -7.15 -6.89
C PHE A 238 6.62 -7.06 -7.82
N PRO A 239 7.02 -5.86 -8.27
CA PRO A 239 8.23 -5.68 -9.08
C PRO A 239 9.51 -6.13 -8.35
N SER A 240 10.46 -6.64 -9.13
CA SER A 240 11.78 -7.10 -8.66
C SER A 240 12.78 -5.95 -8.41
N THR A 241 12.51 -4.76 -8.94
CA THR A 241 13.43 -3.61 -9.01
C THR A 241 13.06 -2.45 -8.08
N PHE A 242 12.15 -2.66 -7.14
CA PHE A 242 11.73 -1.59 -6.23
C PHE A 242 12.88 -1.10 -5.33
N GLU A 243 12.86 0.21 -5.03
CA GLU A 243 13.96 1.06 -4.54
C GLU A 243 14.86 0.48 -3.44
N ASN A 244 16.11 1.00 -3.39
CA ASN A 244 17.30 0.54 -2.65
C ASN A 244 17.17 0.32 -1.12
N ASN A 245 15.98 0.45 -0.53
CA ASN A 245 15.73 0.20 0.89
C ASN A 245 14.85 -1.05 1.08
N LEU A 246 15.51 -2.18 1.32
CA LEU A 246 14.88 -3.49 1.53
C LEU A 246 13.88 -3.49 2.70
N LEU A 247 14.13 -2.73 3.78
CA LEU A 247 13.28 -2.73 4.97
C LEU A 247 11.93 -2.06 4.70
N ILE A 248 11.95 -0.85 4.12
CA ILE A 248 10.74 -0.10 3.76
C ILE A 248 9.96 -0.85 2.68
N SER A 249 10.65 -1.40 1.67
CA SER A 249 10.03 -2.27 0.67
C SER A 249 9.31 -3.46 1.31
N THR A 250 9.95 -4.13 2.27
CA THR A 250 9.36 -5.29 2.97
C THR A 250 8.15 -4.89 3.83
N ALA A 251 8.22 -3.76 4.52
CA ALA A 251 7.12 -3.26 5.35
C ALA A 251 5.88 -2.90 4.51
N ILE A 252 6.08 -2.20 3.39
CA ILE A 252 5.02 -1.84 2.43
C ILE A 252 4.39 -3.10 1.81
N ARG A 253 5.21 -4.07 1.37
CA ARG A 253 4.72 -5.35 0.82
C ARG A 253 3.83 -6.09 1.82
N LYS A 254 4.29 -6.25 3.06
CA LYS A 254 3.53 -6.91 4.13
C LYS A 254 2.20 -6.21 4.44
N LEU A 255 2.20 -4.86 4.49
CA LEU A 255 0.96 -4.10 4.73
C LEU A 255 -0.05 -4.33 3.60
N ILE A 256 0.39 -4.26 2.33
CA ILE A 256 -0.44 -4.59 1.16
C ILE A 256 -0.96 -6.04 1.25
N GLU A 257 -0.10 -6.99 1.63
CA GLU A 257 -0.45 -8.41 1.76
C GLU A 257 -1.52 -8.67 2.82
N CYS A 258 -1.47 -7.98 3.97
CA CYS A 258 -2.53 -8.01 4.97
C CYS A 258 -3.83 -7.37 4.46
N CYS A 259 -3.74 -6.23 3.75
CA CYS A 259 -4.92 -5.52 3.27
C CYS A 259 -5.64 -6.23 2.12
N TRP A 260 -4.94 -6.98 1.26
CA TRP A 260 -5.56 -7.76 0.16
C TRP A 260 -5.94 -9.20 0.52
N HIS A 261 -5.98 -9.56 1.81
CA HIS A 261 -6.22 -10.93 2.25
C HIS A 261 -7.51 -11.53 1.68
N GLN A 262 -7.51 -12.83 1.38
CA GLN A 262 -8.63 -13.52 0.72
C GLN A 262 -9.90 -13.50 1.59
N ASP A 263 -9.77 -13.90 2.85
CA ASP A 263 -10.82 -13.72 3.86
C ASP A 263 -10.91 -12.24 4.26
N PRO A 264 -12.06 -11.56 4.08
CA PRO A 264 -12.25 -10.17 4.48
C PRO A 264 -12.20 -9.93 5.99
N THR A 265 -12.44 -10.95 6.83
CA THR A 265 -12.40 -10.82 8.30
C THR A 265 -10.98 -10.74 8.86
N ALA A 266 -9.99 -11.20 8.10
CA ALA A 266 -8.57 -11.13 8.44
C ALA A 266 -7.86 -9.87 7.88
N ARG A 267 -8.59 -8.98 7.18
CA ARG A 267 -8.06 -7.68 6.74
C ARG A 267 -8.07 -6.70 7.92
N PRO A 268 -7.01 -5.89 8.12
CA PRO A 268 -6.95 -4.92 9.21
C PRO A 268 -7.97 -3.80 9.04
N LYS A 269 -8.37 -3.17 10.13
CA LYS A 269 -9.17 -1.93 10.12
C LYS A 269 -8.29 -0.74 9.74
N PHE A 270 -8.89 0.30 9.18
CA PHE A 270 -8.17 1.53 8.86
C PHE A 270 -7.53 2.22 10.08
N SER A 271 -8.01 1.99 11.30
CA SER A 271 -7.34 2.45 12.52
C SER A 271 -5.97 1.78 12.68
N GLU A 272 -5.89 0.46 12.49
CA GLU A 272 -4.65 -0.32 12.60
C GLU A 272 -3.67 0.05 11.46
N ILE A 273 -4.21 0.28 10.25
CA ILE A 273 -3.42 0.78 9.11
C ILE A 273 -2.87 2.18 9.40
N ALA A 274 -3.67 3.08 9.98
CA ALA A 274 -3.24 4.42 10.35
C ALA A 274 -2.18 4.40 11.46
N ASP A 275 -2.30 3.50 12.45
CA ASP A 275 -1.30 3.29 13.49
C ASP A 275 0.04 2.80 12.91
N ILE A 276 0.01 1.87 11.93
CA ILE A 276 1.20 1.43 11.19
C ILE A 276 1.85 2.60 10.43
N PHE A 277 1.07 3.43 9.74
CA PHE A 277 1.60 4.60 9.06
C PHE A 277 2.17 5.64 10.02
N ASN A 278 1.49 5.94 11.12
CA ASN A 278 1.97 6.87 12.15
C ASN A 278 3.24 6.36 12.83
N SER A 279 3.34 5.06 13.03
CA SER A 279 4.55 4.38 13.50
C SER A 279 5.71 4.60 12.53
N TRP A 280 5.50 4.35 11.23
CA TRP A 280 6.51 4.63 10.20
C TRP A 280 6.89 6.11 10.19
N LEU A 281 5.93 7.03 10.16
CA LEU A 281 6.21 8.47 10.21
C LEU A 281 7.00 8.89 11.46
N ASN A 282 6.97 8.11 12.55
CA ASN A 282 7.64 8.42 13.80
C ASN A 282 9.03 7.81 13.98
N ASP A 283 9.32 6.68 13.33
CA ASP A 283 10.65 6.04 13.33
C ASP A 283 11.72 7.01 12.78
N LEU A 284 12.78 7.22 13.55
CA LEU A 284 13.87 8.13 13.20
C LEU A 284 14.60 7.73 11.91
N ASN A 285 14.64 6.44 11.56
CA ASN A 285 15.17 5.99 10.28
C ASN A 285 14.29 6.50 9.14
N PHE A 286 12.97 6.31 9.28
CA PHE A 286 11.98 6.78 8.32
C PHE A 286 12.00 8.31 8.19
N LYS A 287 12.15 9.03 9.31
CA LYS A 287 12.36 10.50 9.34
C LYS A 287 13.67 10.92 8.68
N GLN A 288 14.76 10.15 8.78
CA GLN A 288 16.01 10.48 8.08
C GLN A 288 15.82 10.46 6.54
N PHE A 289 15.04 9.53 5.99
CA PHE A 289 14.67 9.58 4.57
C PHE A 289 13.85 10.83 4.20
N PHE A 290 13.06 11.36 5.16
CA PHE A 290 12.24 12.56 4.97
C PHE A 290 12.99 13.89 5.11
N VAL A 291 14.15 13.89 5.75
CA VAL A 291 15.05 15.06 5.84
C VAL A 291 16.02 15.10 4.65
N ALA A 292 16.41 13.93 4.13
CA ALA A 292 17.35 13.75 3.02
C ALA A 292 16.90 14.37 1.68
N GLU A 293 15.62 14.70 1.50
CA GLU A 293 15.11 15.33 0.27
C GLU A 293 15.38 16.85 0.18
N SER A 294 16.06 17.44 1.16
CA SER A 294 16.34 18.90 1.20
C SER A 294 17.81 19.33 1.21
N GLN A 295 18.76 18.45 1.55
CA GLN A 295 20.21 18.72 1.53
C GLN A 295 21.01 17.42 1.28
N ILE A 296 21.90 17.41 0.30
CA ILE A 296 22.93 16.36 0.14
C ILE A 296 24.29 16.95 0.52
N PRO A 297 24.94 16.42 1.57
CA PRO A 297 26.36 16.04 1.48
C PRO A 297 26.62 14.57 1.86
N ALA A 298 27.85 14.10 1.61
CA ALA A 298 28.18 12.67 1.51
C ALA A 298 28.52 11.94 2.83
N LEU A 299 28.18 10.64 2.84
CA LEU A 299 28.82 9.50 3.54
C LEU A 299 29.17 9.61 5.05
N THR A 300 28.65 8.67 5.85
CA THR A 300 29.46 7.58 6.48
C THR A 300 28.59 6.53 7.19
N HIS A 301 29.16 5.36 7.50
CA HIS A 301 28.46 4.19 8.04
C HIS A 301 27.94 4.35 9.47
N GLN A 302 26.71 3.91 9.74
CA GLN A 302 26.37 3.20 10.98
C GLN A 302 25.20 2.21 10.79
N LYS A 303 25.21 1.13 11.59
CA LYS A 303 24.28 0.00 11.48
C LYS A 303 22.94 0.29 12.16
N PHE A 304 21.84 -0.16 11.56
CA PHE A 304 20.57 -0.37 12.25
C PHE A 304 20.20 -1.86 12.27
N SER A 305 19.74 -2.33 13.43
CA SER A 305 19.29 -3.71 13.67
C SER A 305 17.80 -3.70 13.99
N THR A 306 17.04 -4.66 13.48
CA THR A 306 15.59 -4.52 13.25
C THR A 306 14.74 -5.58 13.96
N GLU A 307 14.98 -5.84 15.24
CA GLU A 307 14.23 -6.85 16.03
C GLU A 307 13.61 -6.24 17.30
N SER A 308 12.39 -5.68 17.20
CA SER A 308 11.52 -5.32 18.35
C SER A 308 10.08 -4.91 18.00
N TRP A 309 9.60 -5.11 16.78
CA TRP A 309 8.33 -4.54 16.29
C TRP A 309 7.06 -5.39 16.54
N VAL A 310 6.76 -5.76 17.80
CA VAL A 310 5.40 -6.15 18.22
C VAL A 310 5.12 -5.71 19.66
N SER A 311 3.94 -5.12 19.87
CA SER A 311 3.30 -4.72 21.16
C SER A 311 3.84 -3.48 21.89
N SER A 312 3.06 -2.39 21.89
CA SER A 312 2.23 -2.04 23.06
C SER A 312 1.38 -0.77 22.84
N ASN A 313 0.20 -0.80 23.49
CA ASN A 313 -0.61 0.33 23.98
C ASN A 313 -1.27 1.35 23.03
N SER A 314 -2.57 1.09 22.85
CA SER A 314 -3.67 2.06 22.95
C SER A 314 -3.39 3.40 23.66
N SER A 315 -3.85 4.51 23.06
CA SER A 315 -4.95 5.32 23.61
C SER A 315 -5.41 6.38 22.62
N ALA A 316 -6.72 6.66 22.59
CA ALA A 316 -7.31 7.61 21.65
C ALA A 316 -7.22 9.05 22.17
N SER A 317 -6.35 9.88 21.58
CA SER A 317 -6.61 11.32 21.30
C SER A 317 -5.38 12.02 20.70
N PHE A 318 -5.22 12.12 19.37
CA PHE A 318 -4.30 13.12 18.78
C PHE A 318 -4.52 13.50 17.29
N ILE A 319 -5.71 13.23 16.70
CA ILE A 319 -5.98 13.53 15.27
C ILE A 319 -6.05 15.05 14.96
N SER A 320 -6.13 15.94 15.96
CA SER A 320 -6.30 17.39 15.73
C SER A 320 -5.02 18.22 15.55
N HIS A 321 -3.81 17.66 15.69
CA HIS A 321 -2.57 18.46 15.81
C HIS A 321 -1.43 18.13 14.82
N LEU A 322 -1.57 17.14 13.93
CA LEU A 322 -0.58 16.91 12.85
C LEU A 322 -0.77 17.82 11.62
N VAL A 323 -1.38 18.99 11.83
CA VAL A 323 -1.33 20.13 10.92
C VAL A 323 -0.70 21.29 11.69
N THR A 324 0.37 21.85 11.13
CA THR A 324 1.22 22.95 11.62
C THR A 324 2.40 22.60 12.54
N THR A 325 3.50 23.31 12.25
CA THR A 325 4.76 23.47 13.00
C THR A 325 5.71 22.28 13.18
N SER A 326 6.90 22.49 12.63
CA SER A 326 8.16 21.84 12.95
C SER A 326 8.68 22.29 14.32
N GLU A 327 8.94 21.34 15.24
CA GLU A 327 9.95 21.52 16.28
C GLU A 327 10.43 20.17 16.82
N VAL A 328 11.68 20.12 17.30
CA VAL A 328 12.37 18.90 17.73
C VAL A 328 12.46 18.87 19.25
N VAL A 329 11.98 17.78 19.88
CA VAL A 329 12.25 17.51 21.31
C VAL A 329 12.72 16.06 21.46
N THR A 330 13.85 15.89 22.14
CA THR A 330 14.55 14.62 22.38
C THR A 330 14.43 14.21 23.84
N ILE A 331 14.07 12.94 24.13
CA ILE A 331 14.17 12.31 25.46
C ILE A 331 14.65 10.85 25.31
N SER A 332 15.42 10.34 26.27
CA SER A 332 16.22 9.10 26.17
C SER A 332 15.62 7.84 26.85
N PRO A 333 16.15 6.62 26.64
CA PRO A 333 15.44 5.36 26.85
C PRO A 333 15.75 4.54 28.13
N ALA A 334 14.71 3.81 28.58
CA ALA A 334 14.67 2.79 29.65
C ALA A 334 13.31 2.03 29.51
N THR A 335 13.09 0.72 29.75
CA THR A 335 13.90 -0.45 30.18
C THR A 335 13.37 -1.72 29.44
N ILE A 336 13.95 -2.91 29.65
CA ILE A 336 13.73 -4.16 28.88
C ILE A 336 12.94 -5.23 29.70
N THR A 337 12.43 -6.27 29.00
CA THR A 337 12.04 -7.65 29.43
C THR A 337 10.54 -7.92 29.68
N SER A 338 9.91 -9.04 29.25
CA SER A 338 10.35 -10.16 28.36
C SER A 338 9.17 -11.04 27.85
N LYS A 339 9.48 -11.95 26.88
CA LYS A 339 8.94 -13.33 26.69
C LYS A 339 7.66 -13.63 25.85
N ILE A 340 7.90 -14.40 24.75
CA ILE A 340 7.21 -15.62 24.22
C ILE A 340 6.73 -15.56 22.74
N ILE A 341 6.99 -16.66 22.01
CA ILE A 341 6.76 -16.97 20.58
C ILE A 341 6.42 -18.51 20.52
N PRO A 342 5.81 -19.12 19.47
CA PRO A 342 4.45 -18.93 18.93
C PRO A 342 3.67 -20.25 18.59
N SER A 343 2.48 -20.10 17.98
CA SER A 343 1.79 -21.06 17.09
C SER A 343 0.67 -20.30 16.31
N SER A 344 0.16 -20.62 15.11
CA SER A 344 0.53 -21.50 13.97
C SER A 344 -0.62 -21.42 12.92
N ASP A 345 -0.48 -21.45 11.58
CA ASP A 345 0.69 -21.51 10.69
C ASP A 345 0.33 -21.04 9.24
N LYS A 346 1.29 -20.43 8.52
CA LYS A 346 1.56 -20.46 7.05
C LYS A 346 0.49 -20.18 5.97
N THR A 347 0.79 -19.19 5.11
CA THR A 347 1.16 -19.32 3.66
C THR A 347 1.64 -17.94 3.15
N ALA A 348 2.66 -17.76 2.30
CA ALA A 348 3.69 -18.67 1.78
C ALA A 348 5.07 -18.00 1.90
N ALA A 349 5.95 -18.53 2.75
CA ALA A 349 7.34 -18.09 2.85
C ALA A 349 8.20 -18.74 1.76
N MET A 350 9.25 -18.05 1.30
CA MET A 350 10.26 -18.66 0.41
C MET A 350 10.83 -19.93 1.04
N ASN A 351 10.94 -21.00 0.26
CA ASN A 351 11.42 -22.29 0.74
C ASN A 351 12.96 -22.39 0.71
N SER A 352 13.49 -23.46 1.32
CA SER A 352 14.91 -23.78 1.40
C SER A 352 15.61 -23.75 0.04
N ASP A 353 14.93 -24.24 -0.99
CA ASP A 353 15.49 -24.47 -2.31
C ASP A 353 15.58 -23.15 -3.08
N GLN A 354 14.56 -22.31 -2.98
CA GLN A 354 14.54 -20.95 -3.55
C GLN A 354 15.68 -20.10 -3.00
N PHE A 355 15.94 -20.14 -1.68
CA PHE A 355 17.11 -19.46 -1.11
C PHE A 355 18.43 -20.06 -1.61
N TYR A 356 18.53 -21.39 -1.73
CA TYR A 356 19.73 -22.03 -2.27
C TYR A 356 20.01 -21.65 -3.73
N PHE A 357 18.99 -21.58 -4.58
CA PHE A 357 19.14 -21.14 -5.97
C PHE A 357 19.57 -19.68 -6.09
N LEU A 358 19.10 -18.78 -5.22
CA LEU A 358 19.63 -17.40 -5.18
C LEU A 358 21.09 -17.36 -4.74
N GLY A 359 21.47 -18.15 -3.72
CA GLY A 359 22.86 -18.31 -3.31
C GLY A 359 23.75 -18.78 -4.46
N LEU A 360 23.31 -19.79 -5.22
CA LEU A 360 24.01 -20.27 -6.41
C LEU A 360 24.14 -19.21 -7.52
N LYS A 361 23.12 -18.37 -7.74
CA LYS A 361 23.18 -17.31 -8.75
C LYS A 361 24.24 -16.27 -8.39
N HIS A 362 24.24 -15.77 -7.17
CA HIS A 362 25.24 -14.80 -6.70
C HIS A 362 26.63 -15.43 -6.55
N PHE A 363 26.74 -16.71 -6.18
CA PHE A 363 28.04 -17.40 -6.09
C PHE A 363 28.70 -17.57 -7.46
N ASN A 364 27.93 -17.85 -8.51
CA ASN A 364 28.47 -18.12 -9.86
C ASN A 364 28.41 -16.90 -10.82
N GLY A 365 27.66 -15.85 -10.49
CA GLY A 365 27.38 -14.74 -11.42
C GLY A 365 26.34 -15.10 -12.51
N ASN A 366 25.50 -16.10 -12.26
CA ASN A 366 24.59 -16.64 -13.28
C ASN A 366 23.34 -15.76 -13.45
N GLY A 367 23.43 -14.77 -14.35
CA GLY A 367 22.35 -13.82 -14.65
C GLY A 367 22.21 -12.68 -13.63
N VAL A 368 23.19 -12.53 -12.73
CA VAL A 368 23.34 -11.46 -11.74
C VAL A 368 24.85 -11.21 -11.55
N SER A 369 25.25 -10.06 -11.03
CA SER A 369 26.65 -9.86 -10.62
C SER A 369 27.07 -10.90 -9.58
N GLN A 370 28.28 -11.43 -9.72
CA GLN A 370 28.85 -12.35 -8.74
C GLN A 370 29.12 -11.60 -7.43
N ASP A 371 28.58 -12.12 -6.33
CA ASP A 371 28.77 -11.59 -4.98
C ASP A 371 28.78 -12.77 -4.00
N TYR A 372 29.97 -13.10 -3.50
CA TYR A 372 30.14 -14.20 -2.56
C TYR A 372 29.57 -13.90 -1.17
N LYS A 373 29.41 -12.64 -0.78
CA LYS A 373 28.85 -12.26 0.52
C LYS A 373 27.33 -12.35 0.49
N LEU A 374 26.71 -11.87 -0.59
CA LEU A 374 25.27 -12.09 -0.80
C LEU A 374 24.95 -13.58 -1.00
N ALA A 375 25.86 -14.36 -1.60
CA ALA A 375 25.75 -15.81 -1.64
C ALA A 375 25.79 -16.47 -0.24
N GLU A 376 26.65 -16.01 0.67
CA GLU A 376 26.68 -16.46 2.07
C GLU A 376 25.31 -16.24 2.72
N GLU A 377 24.76 -15.03 2.63
CA GLU A 377 23.47 -14.68 3.25
C GLU A 377 22.32 -15.56 2.76
N TRP A 378 22.26 -15.85 1.46
CA TRP A 378 21.25 -16.73 0.88
C TRP A 378 21.48 -18.20 1.27
N TYR A 379 22.72 -18.66 1.29
CA TYR A 379 23.02 -20.00 1.79
C TYR A 379 22.75 -20.14 3.28
N LEU A 380 22.96 -19.13 4.12
CA LEU A 380 22.60 -19.14 5.55
C LEU A 380 21.08 -19.30 5.73
N LYS A 381 20.26 -18.56 4.97
CA LYS A 381 18.80 -18.71 4.98
C LYS A 381 18.37 -20.13 4.58
N ALA A 382 18.93 -20.66 3.49
CA ALA A 382 18.66 -22.03 3.04
C ALA A 382 19.13 -23.10 4.06
N ALA A 383 20.32 -22.93 4.62
CA ALA A 383 20.97 -23.86 5.55
C ALA A 383 20.26 -23.92 6.91
N ASN A 384 19.73 -22.78 7.39
CA ASN A 384 18.90 -22.68 8.59
C ASN A 384 17.52 -23.34 8.41
N LEU A 385 17.01 -23.42 7.16
CA LEU A 385 15.85 -24.25 6.80
C LEU A 385 16.22 -25.71 6.48
N GLY A 386 17.47 -26.13 6.77
CA GLY A 386 17.91 -27.52 6.63
C GLY A 386 18.58 -27.89 5.30
N HIS A 387 18.67 -26.97 4.31
CA HIS A 387 19.13 -27.32 2.96
C HIS A 387 20.56 -27.87 2.92
N VAL A 388 20.69 -29.18 2.67
CA VAL A 388 21.94 -29.95 2.79
C VAL A 388 23.07 -29.37 1.93
N PHE A 389 22.79 -28.97 0.68
CA PHE A 389 23.82 -28.39 -0.19
C PHE A 389 24.20 -26.96 0.19
N ALA A 390 23.31 -26.20 0.86
CA ALA A 390 23.64 -24.86 1.34
C ALA A 390 24.58 -24.96 2.56
N GLN A 391 24.30 -25.88 3.48
CA GLN A 391 25.19 -26.22 4.60
C GLN A 391 26.57 -26.66 4.10
N TYR A 392 26.64 -27.54 3.10
CA TYR A 392 27.91 -27.94 2.48
C TYR A 392 28.67 -26.78 1.83
N ASN A 393 27.97 -25.88 1.13
CA ASN A 393 28.58 -24.72 0.47
C ASN A 393 29.08 -23.68 1.49
N LEU A 394 28.36 -23.41 2.58
CA LEU A 394 28.86 -22.60 3.69
C LEU A 394 30.11 -23.21 4.32
N GLY A 395 30.13 -24.53 4.52
CA GLY A 395 31.31 -25.25 4.98
C GLY A 395 32.52 -25.02 4.06
N LEU A 396 32.32 -24.99 2.74
CA LEU A 396 33.38 -24.63 1.78
C LEU A 396 33.79 -23.15 1.87
N MET A 397 32.84 -22.24 1.99
CA MET A 397 33.11 -20.80 2.06
C MET A 397 33.93 -20.44 3.30
N TYR A 398 33.51 -20.85 4.50
CA TYR A 398 34.28 -20.61 5.73
C TYR A 398 35.61 -21.36 5.75
N LYS A 399 35.71 -22.56 5.15
CA LYS A 399 36.99 -23.28 5.05
C LYS A 399 38.00 -22.51 4.17
N ASN A 400 37.53 -21.89 3.10
CA ASN A 400 38.40 -21.29 2.07
C ASN A 400 38.53 -19.76 2.18
N GLY A 401 37.69 -19.09 2.99
CA GLY A 401 37.61 -17.63 3.05
C GLY A 401 36.91 -17.00 1.83
N THR A 402 35.98 -17.71 1.20
CA THR A 402 35.34 -17.25 -0.05
C THR A 402 34.14 -16.36 0.26
N GLY A 403 34.32 -15.03 0.14
CA GLY A 403 33.29 -14.03 0.47
C GLY A 403 33.09 -13.76 1.97
N VAL A 404 33.79 -14.54 2.80
CA VAL A 404 33.64 -14.61 4.26
C VAL A 404 35.02 -14.68 4.89
N GLU A 405 35.15 -14.31 6.16
CA GLU A 405 36.38 -14.56 6.89
C GLU A 405 36.61 -16.09 7.05
N LYS A 406 37.85 -16.54 6.84
CA LYS A 406 38.17 -17.96 6.95
C LYS A 406 38.01 -18.42 8.41
N ASN A 407 37.09 -19.35 8.64
CA ASN A 407 36.79 -19.87 9.97
C ASN A 407 36.63 -21.40 9.94
N GLU A 408 37.67 -22.13 10.33
CA GLU A 408 37.66 -23.60 10.27
C GLU A 408 36.67 -24.23 11.28
N LYS A 409 36.34 -23.52 12.39
CA LYS A 409 35.33 -23.99 13.35
C LYS A 409 33.93 -23.94 12.73
N LEU A 410 33.53 -22.80 12.14
CA LEU A 410 32.26 -22.69 11.42
C LEU A 410 32.20 -23.65 10.22
N ALA A 411 33.32 -23.89 9.54
CA ALA A 411 33.38 -24.88 8.47
C ALA A 411 33.06 -26.30 8.99
N VAL A 412 33.65 -26.72 10.12
CA VAL A 412 33.33 -27.99 10.77
C VAL A 412 31.86 -28.05 11.20
N GLU A 413 31.33 -27.00 11.83
CA GLU A 413 29.92 -26.95 12.25
C GLU A 413 28.93 -27.12 11.07
N TRP A 414 29.17 -26.43 9.95
CA TRP A 414 28.32 -26.53 8.76
C TRP A 414 28.50 -27.85 8.01
N TYR A 415 29.72 -28.39 7.92
CA TYR A 415 29.92 -29.73 7.37
C TYR A 415 29.29 -30.82 8.23
N SER A 416 29.32 -30.72 9.58
CA SER A 416 28.66 -31.69 10.46
C SER A 416 27.17 -31.77 10.18
N LYS A 417 26.47 -30.62 10.18
CA LYS A 417 25.03 -30.55 9.83
C LYS A 417 24.70 -31.19 8.47
N ALA A 418 25.55 -30.98 7.46
CA ALA A 418 25.37 -31.61 6.15
C ALA A 418 25.71 -33.11 6.14
N ALA A 419 26.70 -33.53 6.91
CA ALA A 419 27.15 -34.92 7.04
C ALA A 419 26.14 -35.79 7.79
N ASP A 420 25.52 -35.25 8.85
CA ASP A 420 24.45 -35.89 9.62
C ASP A 420 23.21 -36.15 8.71
N GLN A 421 22.94 -35.23 7.79
CA GLN A 421 21.96 -35.39 6.71
C GLN A 421 22.48 -36.21 5.50
N GLY A 422 23.57 -36.96 5.66
CA GLY A 422 24.04 -37.94 4.68
C GLY A 422 24.97 -37.42 3.58
N ASN A 423 25.33 -36.13 3.55
CA ASN A 423 26.18 -35.59 2.48
C ASN A 423 27.60 -36.19 2.49
N ALA A 424 27.89 -37.03 1.49
CA ALA A 424 29.18 -37.72 1.36
C ALA A 424 30.37 -36.76 1.17
N GLY A 425 30.14 -35.60 0.50
CA GLY A 425 31.14 -34.56 0.36
C GLY A 425 31.52 -33.95 1.71
N ALA A 426 30.53 -33.60 2.53
CA ALA A 426 30.72 -33.08 3.88
C ALA A 426 31.43 -34.09 4.79
N LYS A 427 31.01 -35.38 4.79
CA LYS A 427 31.70 -36.47 5.51
C LYS A 427 33.19 -36.55 5.15
N LYS A 428 33.52 -36.50 3.86
CA LYS A 428 34.92 -36.53 3.38
C LYS A 428 35.70 -35.27 3.80
N ARG A 429 35.06 -34.09 3.83
CA ARG A 429 35.70 -32.84 4.29
C ARG A 429 35.96 -32.85 5.80
N LEU A 430 35.03 -33.35 6.62
CA LEU A 430 35.22 -33.52 8.07
C LEU A 430 36.37 -34.46 8.38
N ALA A 431 36.39 -35.65 7.77
CA ALA A 431 37.46 -36.63 7.99
C ALA A 431 38.84 -36.05 7.64
N ALA A 432 38.94 -35.23 6.59
CA ALA A 432 40.17 -34.55 6.19
C ALA A 432 40.59 -33.37 7.08
N LEU A 433 39.65 -32.75 7.81
CA LEU A 433 39.95 -31.71 8.82
C LEU A 433 40.36 -32.36 10.15
N GLN A 434 39.67 -33.42 10.55
CA GLN A 434 39.96 -34.18 11.77
C GLN A 434 41.29 -34.93 11.69
N SER A 435 41.66 -35.50 10.53
CA SER A 435 42.97 -36.12 10.35
C SER A 435 44.12 -35.10 10.42
N LYS A 436 43.89 -33.86 9.99
CA LYS A 436 44.88 -32.77 10.05
C LYS A 436 45.27 -32.39 11.48
N ASN A 437 44.31 -32.38 12.40
CA ASN A 437 44.55 -32.11 13.83
C ASN A 437 45.22 -33.29 14.57
N LYS A 438 45.32 -34.47 13.96
CA LYS A 438 45.90 -35.68 14.59
C LYS A 438 47.42 -35.84 14.36
N TYR A 439 48.05 -34.85 13.72
CA TYR A 439 49.51 -34.79 13.48
C TYR A 439 50.19 -33.59 14.17
N PHE A 440 49.50 -32.94 15.12
CA PHE A 440 49.99 -31.80 15.92
C PHE A 440 49.84 -32.01 17.44
N LEU A 441 49.68 -33.28 17.84
CA LEU A 441 49.81 -33.81 19.20
C LEU A 441 50.76 -35.03 19.13
#